data_AF-A0AAN8TWB4-F1
#
_entry.id   AF-A0AAN8TWB4-F1
#
_cell.length_a   1.000
_cell.length_b   1.000
_cell.length_c   1.000
_cell.angle_alpha   90.00
_cell.angle_beta   90.00
_cell.angle_gamma   90.00
#
_symmetry.space_group_name_H-M   'P 1'
#
loop_
_entity.id
_entity.type
_entity.pdbx_description
1 polymer ?
#
loop_
_entity_poly.entity_id
_entity_poly.type
_entity_poly.pdbx_seq_one_letter_code
_entity_poly.pdbx_strand_id
1 'polypeptide(L)'
;MGSSAMFVDKIVEEMMRLNKSLPIMPGIDKVEAAKVLIMNMEKEEQMKLETIAQQNKRKDVPEEVFKILQEMPRNLVYFQSKEQKREALKLLDLENVHYLFDELIQRSSKCLSLNPQANNTSSASSRNSSNLSLANSSSFNGSSFNSPATTTTMSSSSFYSEKEPVKVSELIMEHAI
;
A
#
# COMPACT_ATOMS: atom_id res chain seq x y z
N MET A 1 23.54 31.92 31.53
CA MET A 1 23.08 31.32 30.25
C MET A 1 22.37 29.96 30.40
N GLY A 2 22.16 29.39 31.60
CA GLY A 2 21.56 28.05 31.75
C GLY A 2 20.04 27.91 31.56
N SER A 3 19.25 28.99 31.73
CA SER A 3 17.77 28.89 31.73
C SER A 3 17.17 28.61 30.34
N SER A 4 17.74 29.18 29.27
CA SER A 4 17.22 29.02 27.91
C SER A 4 17.53 27.65 27.30
N ALA A 5 18.69 27.06 27.61
CA ALA A 5 19.03 25.72 27.15
C ALA A 5 18.11 24.66 27.80
N MET A 6 17.89 24.76 29.12
CA MET A 6 16.95 23.89 29.83
C MET A 6 15.51 24.00 29.32
N PHE A 7 15.10 25.15 28.78
CA PHE A 7 13.77 25.31 28.18
C PHE A 7 13.65 24.61 26.82
N VAL A 8 14.69 24.70 25.99
CA VAL A 8 14.75 23.98 24.70
C VAL A 8 14.76 22.47 24.92
N ASP A 9 15.55 21.99 25.89
CA ASP A 9 15.60 20.56 26.22
C ASP A 9 14.22 20.03 26.64
N LYS A 10 13.46 20.80 27.43
CA LYS A 10 12.07 20.46 27.81
C LYS A 10 11.13 20.39 26.60
N ILE A 11 11.27 21.30 25.63
CA ILE A 11 10.45 21.26 24.41
C ILE A 11 10.78 20.01 23.58
N VAL A 12 12.06 19.67 23.45
CA VAL A 12 12.50 18.47 22.73
C VAL A 12 12.01 17.21 23.45
N GLU A 13 12.08 17.18 24.78
CA GLU A 13 11.55 16.08 25.59
C GLU A 13 10.04 15.89 25.35
N GLU A 14 9.26 16.97 25.32
CA GLU A 14 7.84 16.91 25.00
C GLU A 14 7.57 16.43 23.56
N MET A 15 8.35 16.89 22.57
CA MET A 15 8.24 16.38 21.20
C MET A 15 8.51 14.87 21.13
N MET A 16 9.56 14.39 21.80
CA MET A 16 9.90 12.97 21.85
C MET A 16 8.84 12.17 22.61
N ARG A 17 8.23 12.75 23.65
CA ARG A 17 7.11 12.15 24.39
C ARG A 17 5.88 11.98 23.49
N LEU A 18 5.53 12.99 22.69
CA LEU A 18 4.44 12.89 21.71
C LEU A 18 4.73 11.83 20.64
N ASN A 19 5.96 11.78 20.11
CA ASN A 19 6.35 10.75 19.15
C ASN A 19 6.21 9.32 19.70
N LYS A 20 6.63 9.12 20.95
CA LYS A 20 6.51 7.83 21.65
C LYS A 20 5.08 7.46 22.04
N SER A 21 4.13 8.40 21.96
CA SER A 21 2.72 8.15 22.23
C SER A 21 1.98 7.54 21.04
N LEU A 22 2.59 7.54 19.85
CA LEU A 22 2.03 6.90 18.68
C LEU A 22 1.96 5.38 18.87
N PRO A 23 0.93 4.71 18.30
CA PRO A 23 0.94 3.26 18.18
C PRO A 23 2.22 2.77 17.47
N ILE A 24 2.61 1.54 17.76
CA ILE A 24 3.82 0.96 17.17
C ILE A 24 3.78 1.08 15.64
N MET A 25 4.93 1.44 15.06
CA MET A 25 5.05 1.57 13.62
C MET A 25 4.67 0.25 12.94
N PRO A 26 3.80 0.27 11.92
CA PRO A 26 3.49 -0.93 11.17
C PRO A 26 4.74 -1.44 10.45
N GLY A 27 4.94 -2.76 10.42
CA GLY A 27 6.05 -3.34 9.67
C GLY A 27 5.87 -3.13 8.16
N ILE A 28 6.98 -2.97 7.43
CA ILE A 28 6.97 -2.72 5.98
C ILE A 28 6.17 -3.78 5.20
N ASP A 29 6.27 -5.05 5.58
CA ASP A 29 5.53 -6.14 4.93
C ASP A 29 4.02 -5.97 5.09
N LYS A 30 3.57 -5.45 6.24
CA LYS A 30 2.14 -5.21 6.50
C LYS A 30 1.62 -4.03 5.70
N VAL A 31 2.42 -2.97 5.58
CA VAL A 31 2.11 -1.83 4.74
C VAL A 31 1.98 -2.25 3.28
N GLU A 32 2.95 -3.00 2.77
CA GLU A 32 2.95 -3.42 1.37
C GLU A 32 1.78 -4.37 1.09
N ALA A 33 1.50 -5.30 2.01
CA ALA A 33 0.32 -6.15 1.92
C ALA A 33 -0.99 -5.33 1.92
N ALA A 34 -1.08 -4.26 2.71
CA ALA A 34 -2.23 -3.36 2.73
C ALA A 34 -2.41 -2.62 1.39
N LYS A 35 -1.33 -2.13 0.78
CA LYS A 35 -1.35 -1.49 -0.55
C LYS A 35 -1.83 -2.46 -1.62
N VAL A 36 -1.26 -3.66 -1.66
CA VAL A 36 -1.67 -4.72 -2.61
C VAL A 36 -3.13 -5.12 -2.40
N LEU A 37 -3.58 -5.26 -1.15
CA LEU A 37 -4.98 -5.57 -0.86
C LEU A 37 -5.92 -4.49 -1.41
N ILE A 38 -5.63 -3.21 -1.17
CA ILE A 38 -6.46 -2.09 -1.67
C ILE A 38 -6.54 -2.12 -3.19
N MET A 39 -5.40 -2.25 -3.87
CA MET A 39 -5.35 -2.32 -5.33
C MET A 39 -6.17 -3.50 -5.88
N ASN A 40 -6.06 -4.68 -5.25
CA ASN A 40 -6.82 -5.85 -5.67
C ASN A 40 -8.33 -5.66 -5.46
N MET A 41 -8.73 -5.09 -4.33
CA MET A 41 -10.15 -4.80 -4.04
C MET A 41 -10.73 -3.75 -4.97
N GLU A 42 -9.97 -2.71 -5.33
CA GLU A 42 -10.39 -1.72 -6.34
C GLU A 42 -10.59 -2.34 -7.72
N LYS A 43 -9.69 -3.25 -8.12
CA LYS A 43 -9.84 -3.98 -9.38
C LYS A 43 -11.06 -4.90 -9.38
N GLU A 44 -11.30 -5.61 -8.27
CA GLU A 44 -12.48 -6.48 -8.11
C GLU A 44 -13.77 -5.67 -8.11
N GLU A 45 -13.80 -4.56 -7.38
CA GLU A 45 -14.91 -3.60 -7.37
C GLU A 45 -15.22 -3.11 -8.79
N GLN A 46 -14.21 -2.67 -9.54
CA GLN A 46 -14.39 -2.19 -10.90
C GLN A 46 -14.98 -3.27 -11.82
N MET A 47 -14.49 -4.51 -11.73
CA MET A 47 -15.00 -5.64 -12.51
C MET A 47 -16.47 -5.94 -12.20
N LYS A 48 -16.85 -5.91 -10.91
CA LYS A 48 -18.24 -6.15 -10.49
C LYS A 48 -19.16 -5.01 -10.95
N LEU A 49 -18.72 -3.77 -10.84
CA LEU A 49 -19.48 -2.60 -11.32
C LEU A 49 -19.69 -2.63 -12.83
N GLU A 50 -18.67 -3.03 -13.59
CA GLU A 50 -18.79 -3.22 -15.04
C GLU A 50 -19.81 -4.31 -15.38
N THR A 51 -19.78 -5.44 -14.66
CA THR A 51 -20.75 -6.53 -14.84
C THR A 51 -22.19 -6.04 -14.61
N ILE A 52 -22.42 -5.20 -13.59
CA ILE A 52 -23.74 -4.61 -13.33
C ILE A 52 -24.14 -3.64 -14.44
N ALA A 53 -23.20 -2.83 -14.93
CA ALA A 53 -23.45 -1.87 -16.00
C ALA A 53 -23.83 -2.54 -17.34
N GLN A 54 -23.28 -3.73 -17.62
CA GLN A 54 -23.58 -4.51 -18.84
C GLN A 54 -24.93 -5.25 -18.79
N GLN A 55 -25.66 -5.22 -17.65
CA GLN A 55 -26.97 -5.86 -17.56
C GLN A 55 -27.97 -5.21 -18.51
N ASN A 56 -28.70 -6.04 -19.26
CA ASN A 56 -29.72 -5.59 -20.20
C ASN A 56 -31.12 -5.64 -19.56
N LYS A 57 -31.88 -4.58 -19.79
CA LYS A 57 -33.28 -4.49 -19.38
C LYS A 57 -34.16 -5.43 -20.21
N ARG A 58 -35.10 -6.13 -19.55
CA ARG A 58 -36.15 -6.89 -20.22
C ARG A 58 -37.28 -5.97 -20.68
N LYS A 59 -37.90 -6.27 -21.83
CA LYS A 59 -38.91 -5.42 -22.48
C LYS A 59 -40.13 -5.13 -21.58
N ASP A 60 -40.45 -6.04 -20.68
CA ASP A 60 -41.66 -5.97 -19.83
C ASP A 60 -41.44 -5.26 -18.48
N VAL A 61 -40.22 -4.78 -18.21
CA VAL A 61 -39.89 -4.15 -16.93
C VAL A 61 -39.93 -2.63 -17.09
N PRO A 62 -40.61 -1.86 -16.21
CA PRO A 62 -40.52 -0.40 -16.20
C PRO A 62 -39.08 0.08 -16.02
N GLU A 63 -38.71 1.18 -16.69
CA GLU A 63 -37.33 1.71 -16.67
C GLU A 63 -36.83 2.00 -15.25
N GLU A 64 -37.67 2.65 -14.45
CA GLU A 64 -37.30 3.07 -13.09
C GLU A 64 -36.99 1.87 -12.19
N VAL A 65 -37.79 0.82 -12.30
CA VAL A 65 -37.57 -0.42 -11.53
C VAL A 65 -36.25 -1.08 -11.93
N PHE A 66 -35.91 -1.07 -13.21
CA PHE A 66 -34.63 -1.61 -13.69
C PHE A 66 -33.43 -0.80 -13.17
N LYS A 67 -33.53 0.54 -13.15
CA LYS A 67 -32.48 1.40 -12.58
C LYS A 67 -32.27 1.14 -11.10
N ILE A 68 -33.34 1.07 -10.31
CA ILE A 68 -33.29 0.73 -8.89
C ILE A 68 -32.64 -0.65 -8.70
N LEU A 69 -33.01 -1.63 -9.53
CA LEU A 69 -32.41 -2.98 -9.49
C LEU A 69 -30.90 -2.96 -9.75
N GLN A 70 -30.38 -2.09 -10.62
CA GLN A 70 -28.93 -1.97 -10.82
C GLN A 70 -28.25 -1.12 -9.72
N GLU A 71 -28.95 -0.12 -9.17
CA GLU A 71 -28.43 0.75 -8.11
C GLU A 71 -28.19 -0.02 -6.80
N MET A 72 -29.11 -0.90 -6.42
CA MET A 72 -28.99 -1.73 -5.22
C MET A 72 -27.68 -2.55 -5.16
N PRO A 73 -27.33 -3.40 -6.15
CA PRO A 73 -26.08 -4.16 -6.15
C PRO A 73 -24.86 -3.25 -6.35
N ARG A 74 -24.96 -2.11 -7.05
CA ARG A 74 -23.86 -1.14 -7.12
C ARG A 74 -23.49 -0.64 -5.73
N ASN A 75 -24.48 -0.16 -4.96
CA ASN A 75 -24.27 0.29 -3.59
C ASN A 75 -23.73 -0.82 -2.67
N LEU A 76 -24.21 -2.06 -2.85
CA LEU A 76 -23.68 -3.20 -2.10
C LEU A 76 -22.20 -3.47 -2.40
N VAL A 77 -21.79 -3.41 -3.67
CA VAL A 77 -20.39 -3.58 -4.09
C VAL A 77 -19.51 -2.48 -3.48
N TYR A 78 -19.93 -1.21 -3.56
CA TYR A 78 -19.21 -0.10 -2.92
C TYR A 78 -19.05 -0.30 -1.42
N PHE A 79 -20.14 -0.69 -0.74
CA PHE A 79 -20.13 -0.94 0.69
C PHE A 79 -19.14 -2.07 1.04
N GLN A 80 -19.24 -3.21 0.38
CA GLN A 80 -18.34 -4.35 0.63
C GLN A 80 -16.88 -4.00 0.38
N SER A 81 -16.59 -3.33 -0.73
CA SER A 81 -15.24 -2.89 -1.09
C SER A 81 -14.66 -1.94 -0.03
N LYS A 82 -15.46 -0.98 0.45
CA LYS A 82 -15.08 -0.06 1.53
C LYS A 82 -14.81 -0.81 2.84
N GLU A 83 -15.67 -1.76 3.20
CA GLU A 83 -15.51 -2.57 4.42
C GLU A 83 -14.23 -3.41 4.37
N GLN A 84 -13.96 -4.07 3.25
CA GLN A 84 -12.78 -4.92 3.07
C GLN A 84 -11.47 -4.12 3.07
N LYS A 85 -11.49 -2.90 2.53
CA LYS A 85 -10.32 -2.00 2.53
C LYS A 85 -10.09 -1.28 3.85
N ARG A 86 -11.06 -1.27 4.78
CA ARG A 86 -11.04 -0.43 5.98
C ARG A 86 -9.79 -0.60 6.84
N GLU A 87 -9.43 -1.83 7.19
CA GLU A 87 -8.28 -2.07 8.07
C GLU A 87 -6.95 -1.81 7.36
N ALA A 88 -6.87 -2.07 6.05
CA ALA A 88 -5.71 -1.71 5.25
C ALA A 88 -5.51 -0.18 5.18
N LEU A 89 -6.59 0.58 5.00
CA LEU A 89 -6.54 2.05 5.01
C LEU A 89 -6.03 2.58 6.36
N LYS A 90 -6.50 2.04 7.49
CA LYS A 90 -5.99 2.42 8.81
C LYS A 90 -4.49 2.17 8.99
N LEU A 91 -3.96 1.10 8.38
CA LEU A 91 -2.52 0.82 8.42
C LEU A 91 -1.73 1.87 7.63
N LEU A 92 -2.23 2.28 6.46
CA LEU A 92 -1.59 3.34 5.66
C LEU A 92 -1.71 4.71 6.33
N ASP A 93 -2.83 5.01 6.97
CA ASP A 93 -3.00 6.23 7.76
C ASP A 93 -1.99 6.28 8.91
N LEU A 94 -1.78 5.15 9.60
CA LEU A 94 -0.78 5.06 10.67
C LEU A 94 0.65 5.24 10.14
N GLU A 95 1.01 4.63 9.01
CA GLU A 95 2.30 4.85 8.35
C GLU A 95 2.51 6.34 8.02
N ASN A 96 1.48 7.00 7.48
CA ASN A 96 1.55 8.42 7.15
C ASN A 96 1.73 9.31 8.40
N VAL A 97 1.08 8.98 9.52
CA VAL A 97 1.27 9.71 10.79
C VAL A 97 2.71 9.61 11.28
N HIS A 98 3.34 8.42 11.19
CA HIS A 98 4.76 8.27 11.53
C HIS A 98 5.66 9.13 10.64
N TYR A 99 5.43 9.11 9.33
CA TYR A 99 6.17 9.95 8.38
C TYR A 99 6.07 11.45 8.74
N LEU A 100 4.86 11.93 9.06
CA LEU A 100 4.64 13.32 9.45
C LEU A 100 5.39 13.69 10.75
N PHE A 101 5.37 12.81 11.75
CA PHE A 101 6.08 13.05 13.01
C PHE A 101 7.60 13.08 12.81
N ASP A 102 8.13 12.17 12.00
CA ASP A 102 9.56 12.15 11.66
C ASP A 102 9.98 13.44 10.93
N GLU A 103 9.16 13.95 9.99
CA GLU A 103 9.41 15.23 9.32
C GLU A 103 9.46 16.40 10.32
N LEU A 104 8.51 16.46 11.25
CA LEU A 104 8.47 17.48 12.29
C LEU A 104 9.69 17.41 13.21
N ILE A 105 10.10 16.21 13.62
CA ILE A 105 11.30 15.99 14.43
C ILE A 105 12.54 16.46 13.67
N GLN A 106 12.69 16.03 12.42
CA GLN A 106 13.83 16.41 11.60
C GLN A 106 13.89 17.93 11.38
N ARG A 107 12.74 18.57 11.17
CA ARG A 107 12.64 20.03 11.04
C ARG A 107 13.09 20.73 12.32
N SER A 108 12.65 20.26 13.48
CA SER A 108 13.08 20.82 14.77
C SER A 108 14.58 20.65 14.98
N SER A 109 15.16 19.48 14.68
CA SER A 109 16.61 19.28 14.76
C SER A 109 17.40 20.26 13.88
N LYS A 110 16.91 20.54 12.67
CA LYS A 110 17.51 21.55 11.78
C LYS A 110 17.46 22.95 12.40
N CYS A 111 16.34 23.34 13.02
CA CYS A 111 16.22 24.62 13.72
C CYS A 111 17.21 24.75 14.88
N LEU A 112 17.42 23.68 15.64
CA LEU A 112 18.36 23.67 16.78
C LEU A 112 19.82 23.70 16.31
N SER A 113 20.14 23.02 15.21
CA SER A 113 21.48 23.04 14.62
C SER A 113 21.87 24.40 14.03
N LEU A 114 20.89 25.24 13.66
CA LEU A 114 21.10 26.58 13.10
C LEU A 114 21.32 27.67 14.17
N ASN A 115 21.22 27.33 15.46
CA ASN A 115 21.47 28.25 16.57
C ASN A 115 22.71 27.85 17.40
N PRO A 116 23.94 27.91 16.85
CA PRO A 116 25.13 28.05 17.66
C PRO A 116 25.25 29.54 18.03
N GLN A 117 25.19 29.89 19.31
CA GLN A 117 25.48 31.25 19.73
C GLN A 117 26.94 31.58 19.36
N ALA A 118 27.11 32.33 18.25
CA ALA A 118 28.30 32.99 17.73
C ALA A 118 29.65 32.24 17.77
N ASN A 119 30.13 31.83 16.59
CA ASN A 119 31.55 31.96 16.24
C ASN A 119 31.77 32.11 14.73
N ASN A 120 31.97 33.37 14.35
CA ASN A 120 32.84 33.89 13.30
C ASN A 120 32.63 33.55 11.80
N THR A 121 32.76 34.65 11.04
CA THR A 121 33.02 34.79 9.60
C THR A 121 31.82 34.66 8.66
N SER A 122 31.33 35.83 8.25
CA SER A 122 30.83 36.05 6.89
C SER A 122 31.77 35.36 5.90
N SER A 123 31.27 34.36 5.21
CA SER A 123 31.83 33.89 3.95
C SER A 123 30.67 33.50 3.08
N ALA A 124 30.20 34.51 2.33
CA ALA A 124 29.42 34.28 1.13
C ALA A 124 30.18 33.27 0.28
N SER A 125 29.59 32.13 -0.02
CA SER A 125 29.98 31.33 -1.17
C SER A 125 28.77 31.19 -2.08
N SER A 126 29.03 31.64 -3.30
CA SER A 126 28.10 31.84 -4.39
C SER A 126 27.39 30.55 -4.78
N ARG A 127 26.17 30.73 -5.26
CA ARG A 127 25.45 29.83 -6.15
C ARG A 127 26.40 29.29 -7.22
N ASN A 128 26.39 27.98 -7.44
CA ASN A 128 26.77 27.40 -8.72
C ASN A 128 25.66 26.46 -9.19
N SER A 129 24.75 27.02 -9.99
CA SER A 129 23.86 26.27 -10.87
C SER A 129 24.69 25.77 -12.04
N SER A 130 25.10 24.51 -12.04
CA SER A 130 25.61 23.85 -13.25
C SER A 130 24.48 23.01 -13.84
N ASN A 131 23.92 23.55 -14.92
CA ASN A 131 23.17 22.83 -15.92
C ASN A 131 24.00 21.64 -16.41
N LEU A 132 23.40 20.44 -16.41
CA LEU A 132 23.82 19.38 -17.33
C LEU A 132 22.57 18.87 -18.04
N SER A 133 22.37 19.46 -19.21
CA SER A 133 21.40 19.07 -20.22
C SER A 133 21.67 17.66 -20.75
N LEU A 134 20.59 16.88 -20.83
CA LEU A 134 20.17 16.01 -21.92
C LEU A 134 21.26 15.24 -22.69
N ALA A 135 21.32 13.92 -22.46
CA ALA A 135 21.74 12.95 -23.46
C ALA A 135 20.56 12.03 -23.80
N ASN A 136 19.92 12.34 -24.91
CA ASN A 136 19.00 11.49 -25.63
C ASN A 136 19.80 10.39 -26.36
N SER A 137 19.48 9.12 -26.14
CA SER A 137 19.87 8.05 -27.07
C SER A 137 18.68 7.11 -27.30
N SER A 138 18.09 7.28 -28.48
CA SER A 138 17.06 6.46 -29.08
C SER A 138 17.56 5.09 -29.51
N SER A 139 16.68 4.09 -29.33
CA SER A 139 16.39 2.94 -30.20
C SER A 139 17.54 2.18 -30.87
N PHE A 140 17.72 0.93 -30.45
CA PHE A 140 18.11 -0.14 -31.37
C PHE A 140 16.86 -0.92 -31.78
N ASN A 141 16.56 -0.86 -33.08
CA ASN A 141 15.60 -1.68 -33.78
C ASN A 141 16.43 -2.70 -34.57
N GLY A 142 16.17 -4.01 -34.44
CA GLY A 142 16.98 -4.98 -35.18
C GLY A 142 16.63 -6.45 -35.02
N SER A 143 15.83 -6.93 -35.97
CA SER A 143 15.74 -8.30 -36.51
C SER A 143 15.19 -9.44 -35.63
N SER A 144 13.95 -9.81 -35.96
CA SER A 144 13.46 -11.19 -36.03
C SER A 144 14.50 -12.17 -36.57
N PHE A 145 14.62 -13.33 -35.92
CA PHE A 145 14.99 -14.58 -36.59
C PHE A 145 14.14 -15.73 -36.03
N ASN A 146 13.65 -16.53 -36.98
CA ASN A 146 12.78 -17.69 -36.82
C ASN A 146 13.33 -18.77 -35.87
N SER A 147 12.39 -19.52 -35.27
CA SER A 147 12.53 -20.78 -34.54
C SER A 147 13.29 -21.89 -35.30
N PRO A 148 13.72 -22.98 -34.63
CA PRO A 148 12.82 -24.14 -34.49
C PRO A 148 12.94 -24.91 -33.14
N ALA A 149 11.90 -25.71 -32.86
CA ALA A 149 11.75 -26.58 -31.69
C ALA A 149 12.63 -27.85 -31.77
N THR A 150 13.11 -28.38 -30.63
CA THR A 150 13.20 -29.84 -30.38
C THR A 150 13.44 -30.20 -28.89
N THR A 151 12.54 -31.04 -28.36
CA THR A 151 12.72 -32.20 -27.44
C THR A 151 13.52 -32.10 -26.14
N THR A 152 12.76 -32.27 -25.04
CA THR A 152 12.84 -33.39 -24.07
C THR A 152 14.21 -33.98 -23.74
N THR A 153 14.64 -33.82 -22.48
CA THR A 153 15.28 -34.90 -21.71
C THR A 153 15.21 -34.61 -20.20
N MET A 154 14.87 -35.65 -19.45
CA MET A 154 14.58 -35.69 -18.01
C MET A 154 15.86 -35.78 -17.16
N SER A 155 15.78 -35.36 -15.90
CA SER A 155 16.34 -36.00 -14.68
C SER A 155 16.19 -35.02 -13.49
N SER A 156 15.29 -35.24 -12.53
CA SER A 156 15.30 -36.20 -11.40
C SER A 156 16.13 -35.75 -10.18
N SER A 157 15.45 -35.36 -9.10
CA SER A 157 15.95 -35.54 -7.73
C SER A 157 14.78 -35.77 -6.78
N SER A 158 14.86 -36.92 -6.13
CA SER A 158 13.90 -37.65 -5.31
C SER A 158 13.64 -37.09 -3.90
N PHE A 159 12.36 -37.13 -3.52
CA PHE A 159 11.76 -37.66 -2.28
C PHE A 159 12.26 -37.22 -0.88
N TYR A 160 11.34 -36.65 -0.11
CA TYR A 160 10.88 -37.28 1.15
C TYR A 160 9.40 -36.97 1.36
N SER A 161 8.55 -38.00 1.27
CA SER A 161 7.16 -37.98 1.72
C SER A 161 7.09 -38.88 2.94
N GLU A 162 6.66 -38.34 4.07
CA GLU A 162 6.15 -39.14 5.16
C GLU A 162 4.63 -38.96 5.20
N LYS A 163 3.93 -40.09 5.11
CA LYS A 163 2.48 -40.22 5.04
C LYS A 163 2.11 -41.10 6.23
N GLU A 164 1.20 -40.64 7.08
CA GLU A 164 0.44 -41.53 7.95
C GLU A 164 -1.07 -41.32 7.71
N PRO A 165 -1.87 -42.38 7.54
CA PRO A 165 -3.30 -42.27 7.27
C PRO A 165 -4.17 -42.61 8.50
N VAL A 166 -5.50 -42.60 8.26
CA VAL A 166 -6.61 -43.13 9.10
C VAL A 166 -7.22 -42.06 10.02
N LYS A 167 -8.53 -41.77 10.07
CA LYS A 167 -9.74 -42.56 9.79
C LYS A 167 -10.92 -41.65 9.41
N VAL A 168 -11.78 -42.20 8.57
CA VAL A 168 -13.11 -41.72 8.20
C VAL A 168 -14.06 -41.89 9.39
N SER A 169 -14.87 -40.87 9.68
CA SER A 169 -16.14 -41.02 10.40
C SER A 169 -17.20 -40.18 9.71
N GLU A 170 -17.90 -40.86 8.82
CA GLU A 170 -19.18 -40.52 8.23
C GLU A 170 -20.25 -40.56 9.34
N LEU A 171 -21.08 -39.52 9.44
CA LEU A 171 -22.32 -39.58 10.21
C LEU A 171 -23.44 -38.97 9.34
N ILE A 172 -24.04 -39.87 8.57
CA ILE A 172 -25.38 -39.72 8.02
C ILE A 172 -26.36 -40.08 9.14
N MET A 173 -27.33 -39.20 9.40
CA MET A 173 -28.61 -39.52 10.03
C MET A 173 -29.59 -38.46 9.51
N GLU A 174 -30.24 -38.70 8.38
CA GLU A 174 -31.54 -39.37 8.22
C GLU A 174 -32.72 -38.66 8.92
N HIS A 175 -33.73 -38.43 8.08
CA HIS A 175 -35.07 -37.88 8.28
C HIS A 175 -35.79 -38.29 9.57
N ALA A 176 -36.68 -37.41 10.06
CA ALA A 176 -38.06 -37.79 10.38
C ALA A 176 -39.01 -36.56 10.43
N ILE A 177 -39.89 -36.52 9.42
CA ILE A 177 -41.31 -36.09 9.39
C ILE A 177 -41.69 -34.73 9.99
#